data_AF-A0A7J5XBH2-F1
#
_entry.id   AF-A0A7J5XBH2-F1
#
_cell.length_a   1.000
_cell.length_b   1.000
_cell.length_c   1.000
_cell.angle_alpha   90.00
_cell.angle_beta   90.00
_cell.angle_gamma   90.00
#
_symmetry.space_group_name_H-M   'P 1'
#
loop_
_entity.id
_entity.type
_entity.pdbx_description
1 polymer ?
#
loop_
_entity_poly.entity_id
_entity_poly.type
_entity_poly.pdbx_seq_one_letter_code
_entity_poly.pdbx_strand_id
1 'polypeptide(L)'
;MTFSFRPDFYTLYLEEPDKSGHRYGPVSGGLIEALQDVDKIIGQLMNGLKQIGLHRCLNIVIVADHGMEETSCERKEVLQDLVGDIRNYWVTEGPFGRIRTKHKDTCKKPDQKIKPYLKANLPKRLHFANSRRIEDVNVLITPIENNGTHGSMNHVLREPYFIPAHPEERSGPTSCPLISLNPTDSLGCTCDALFAAKKKHFPEGRPRMLQPDKSYCVLPQEGFITAYSLTALMPLWSSFTIDKPVSVSMERENIF
;
A
#
# COMPACT_ATOMS: atom_id res chain seq x y z
N MET A 1 32.07 -22.24 33.93
CA MET A 1 31.61 -21.27 32.92
C MET A 1 30.43 -20.53 33.51
N THR A 2 30.44 -19.19 33.52
CA THR A 2 29.31 -18.36 34.00
C THR A 2 28.44 -17.97 32.81
N PHE A 3 27.20 -18.47 32.76
CA PHE A 3 26.25 -18.05 31.74
C PHE A 3 25.78 -16.61 32.01
N SER A 4 25.89 -15.74 31.00
CA SER A 4 25.32 -14.39 31.05
C SER A 4 23.85 -14.48 30.63
N PHE A 5 22.93 -14.13 31.53
CA PHE A 5 21.48 -14.18 31.31
C PHE A 5 20.88 -12.84 30.84
N ARG A 6 21.69 -11.91 30.34
CA ARG A 6 21.20 -10.58 29.90
C ARG A 6 20.76 -10.63 28.42
N PRO A 7 19.48 -10.35 28.09
CA PRO A 7 19.03 -10.20 26.70
C PRO A 7 19.68 -9.02 25.97
N ASP A 8 19.73 -9.12 24.65
CA ASP A 8 20.09 -8.01 23.74
C ASP A 8 18.85 -7.34 23.11
N PHE A 9 17.66 -7.92 23.29
CA PHE A 9 16.38 -7.39 22.83
C PHE A 9 15.35 -7.39 23.98
N TYR A 10 14.56 -6.32 24.05
CA TYR A 10 13.57 -6.08 25.09
C TYR A 10 12.32 -5.42 24.49
N THR A 11 11.16 -5.69 25.08
CA THR A 11 9.89 -5.02 24.77
C THR A 11 9.26 -4.48 26.05
N LEU A 12 8.78 -3.25 26.02
CA LEU A 12 7.92 -2.65 27.04
C LEU A 12 6.63 -2.20 26.37
N TYR A 13 5.50 -2.39 27.05
CA TYR A 13 4.17 -2.00 26.59
C TYR A 13 3.44 -1.29 27.73
N LEU A 14 2.55 -0.36 27.38
CA LEU A 14 1.70 0.41 28.29
C LEU A 14 0.31 0.54 27.63
N GLU A 15 -0.76 0.35 28.39
CA GLU A 15 -2.15 0.44 27.90
C GLU A 15 -2.64 1.90 27.72
N GLU A 16 -1.89 2.87 28.24
CA GLU A 16 -2.14 4.30 28.04
C GLU A 16 -1.22 4.81 26.91
N PRO A 17 -1.68 5.76 26.06
CA PRO A 17 -2.88 6.58 26.23
C PRO A 17 -4.17 6.01 25.61
N ASP A 18 -4.13 4.81 25.00
CA ASP A 18 -5.28 4.22 24.31
C ASP A 18 -6.52 4.09 25.20
N LYS A 19 -6.35 3.48 26.38
CA LYS A 19 -7.43 3.26 27.35
C LYS A 19 -8.12 4.55 27.81
N SER A 20 -7.36 5.63 28.03
CA SER A 20 -7.94 6.95 28.33
C SER A 20 -8.57 7.62 27.11
N GLY A 21 -8.00 7.44 25.91
CA GLY A 21 -8.61 7.88 24.64
C GLY A 21 -9.97 7.23 24.39
N HIS A 22 -10.08 5.92 24.61
CA HIS A 22 -11.34 5.19 24.54
C HIS A 22 -12.37 5.61 25.61
N ARG A 23 -11.92 6.06 26.79
CA ARG A 23 -12.81 6.46 27.89
C ARG A 23 -13.29 7.91 27.84
N TYR A 24 -12.48 8.81 27.29
CA TYR A 24 -12.70 10.27 27.38
C TYR A 24 -12.68 11.00 26.02
N GLY A 25 -12.34 10.31 24.93
CA GLY A 25 -12.13 10.90 23.60
C GLY A 25 -10.70 11.43 23.38
N PRO A 26 -10.25 11.56 22.12
CA PRO A 26 -8.88 11.95 21.76
C PRO A 26 -8.53 13.42 22.05
N VAL A 27 -9.49 14.23 22.51
CA VAL A 27 -9.29 15.64 22.89
C VAL A 27 -9.94 15.89 24.25
N SER A 28 -9.27 15.43 25.32
CA SER A 28 -9.84 15.41 26.67
C SER A 28 -8.79 15.59 27.78
N GLY A 29 -9.23 16.05 28.95
CA GLY A 29 -8.34 16.23 30.12
C GLY A 29 -7.72 14.92 30.59
N GLY A 30 -8.51 13.83 30.65
CA GLY A 30 -8.02 12.51 31.04
C GLY A 30 -6.97 11.93 30.09
N LEU A 31 -7.04 12.25 28.78
CA LEU A 31 -5.98 11.90 27.85
C LEU A 31 -4.69 12.70 28.11
N ILE A 32 -4.80 13.99 28.43
CA ILE A 32 -3.63 14.84 28.75
C ILE A 32 -2.93 14.32 30.02
N GLU A 33 -3.69 13.92 31.05
CA GLU A 33 -3.15 13.28 32.25
C GLU A 33 -2.43 11.96 31.92
N ALA A 34 -3.07 11.08 31.15
CA ALA A 34 -2.49 9.81 30.72
C ALA A 34 -1.20 9.98 29.89
N LEU A 35 -1.16 10.95 28.98
CA LEU A 35 0.05 11.30 28.20
C LEU A 35 1.18 11.79 29.09
N GLN A 36 0.89 12.61 30.11
CA GLN A 36 1.89 13.04 31.09
C GLN A 36 2.41 11.90 31.95
N ASP A 37 1.58 10.91 32.30
CA ASP A 37 2.01 9.74 33.08
C ASP A 37 2.87 8.78 32.24
N VAL A 38 2.56 8.58 30.96
CA VAL A 38 3.43 7.85 30.02
C VAL A 38 4.79 8.54 29.88
N ASP A 39 4.82 9.88 29.73
CA ASP A 39 6.08 10.63 29.67
C ASP A 39 6.92 10.47 30.95
N LYS A 40 6.30 10.53 32.14
CA LYS A 40 6.96 10.26 33.43
C LYS A 40 7.58 8.85 33.48
N ILE A 41 6.89 7.83 32.95
CA ILE A 41 7.39 6.44 32.90
C ILE A 41 8.61 6.33 31.96
N ILE A 42 8.57 6.96 30.78
CA ILE A 42 9.73 7.03 29.87
C ILE A 42 10.87 7.81 30.53
N GLY A 43 10.59 8.90 31.24
CA GLY A 43 11.56 9.64 32.06
C GLY A 43 12.20 8.77 33.14
N GLN A 44 11.44 7.92 33.82
CA GLN A 44 11.97 6.96 34.80
C GLN A 44 12.90 5.93 34.15
N LEU A 45 12.53 5.37 32.99
CA LEU A 45 13.37 4.46 32.22
C LEU A 45 14.69 5.13 31.81
N MET A 46 14.65 6.35 31.26
CA MET A 46 15.83 7.09 30.83
C MET A 46 16.74 7.46 32.01
N ASN A 47 16.17 7.82 33.16
CA ASN A 47 16.94 8.08 34.38
C ASN A 47 17.61 6.81 34.92
N GLY A 48 16.91 5.67 34.94
CA GLY A 48 17.48 4.37 35.32
C GLY A 48 18.64 3.97 34.40
N LEU A 49 18.44 4.05 33.07
CA LEU A 49 19.48 3.81 32.07
C LEU A 49 20.69 4.76 32.22
N LYS A 50 20.47 5.99 32.72
CA LYS A 50 21.56 6.94 32.99
C LYS A 50 22.35 6.55 34.24
N GLN A 51 21.66 6.14 35.31
CA GLN A 51 22.31 5.68 36.56
C GLN A 51 23.19 4.45 36.34
N ILE A 52 22.77 3.50 35.49
CA ILE A 52 23.57 2.31 35.14
C ILE A 52 24.49 2.50 33.91
N GLY A 53 24.66 3.74 33.44
CA GLY A 53 25.56 4.09 32.33
C GLY A 53 25.08 3.76 30.91
N LEU A 54 24.05 2.94 30.75
CA LEU A 54 23.58 2.43 29.44
C LEU A 54 22.84 3.44 28.54
N HIS A 55 22.46 4.63 29.04
CA HIS A 55 21.74 5.68 28.30
C HIS A 55 22.40 6.20 27.00
N ARG A 56 23.66 5.84 26.72
CA ARG A 56 24.37 6.15 25.46
C ARG A 56 24.84 4.89 24.70
N CYS A 57 24.37 3.72 25.12
CA CYS A 57 24.73 2.41 24.59
C CYS A 57 23.50 1.66 24.04
N LEU A 58 22.32 1.84 24.65
CA LEU A 58 21.09 1.15 24.28
C LEU A 58 20.32 1.94 23.20
N ASN A 59 19.95 1.27 22.10
CA ASN A 59 19.11 1.85 21.05
C ASN A 59 17.63 1.71 21.42
N ILE A 60 16.92 2.83 21.57
CA ILE A 60 15.51 2.85 21.97
C ILE A 60 14.66 3.26 20.76
N VAL A 61 13.57 2.51 20.53
CA VAL A 61 12.55 2.82 19.53
C VAL A 61 11.22 2.98 20.27
N ILE A 62 10.70 4.20 20.33
CA ILE A 62 9.38 4.50 20.91
C ILE A 62 8.38 4.56 19.74
N VAL A 63 7.32 3.75 19.83
CA VAL A 63 6.28 3.61 18.81
C VAL A 63 4.93 3.39 19.45
N ALA A 64 3.86 3.76 18.74
CA ALA A 64 2.50 3.29 18.97
C ALA A 64 2.09 2.37 17.82
N ASP A 65 1.10 1.51 18.05
CA ASP A 65 0.50 0.63 17.05
C ASP A 65 -0.59 1.32 16.22
N HIS A 66 -1.38 2.22 16.82
CA HIS A 66 -2.34 3.06 16.11
C HIS A 66 -2.57 4.45 16.78
N GLY A 67 -3.43 5.25 16.16
CA GLY A 67 -3.97 6.49 16.74
C GLY A 67 -5.38 6.27 17.34
N MET A 68 -6.06 7.36 17.68
CA MET A 68 -7.41 7.39 18.25
C MET A 68 -8.29 8.41 17.48
N GLU A 69 -9.61 8.20 17.44
CA GLU A 69 -10.57 9.05 16.73
C GLU A 69 -11.89 9.18 17.53
N GLU A 70 -12.55 10.32 17.44
CA GLU A 70 -13.77 10.62 18.17
C GLU A 70 -15.00 9.98 17.50
N THR A 71 -15.73 9.16 18.27
CA THR A 71 -16.95 8.49 17.78
C THR A 71 -18.21 9.34 17.99
N SER A 72 -19.35 8.97 17.41
CA SER A 72 -20.63 9.61 17.71
C SER A 72 -21.81 8.71 17.34
N CYS A 73 -22.89 8.78 18.13
CA CYS A 73 -24.15 8.11 17.83
C CYS A 73 -24.83 8.59 16.53
N GLU A 74 -24.44 9.74 15.98
CA GLU A 74 -24.91 10.31 14.71
C GLU A 74 -24.01 9.88 13.52
N ARG A 75 -22.81 9.37 13.82
CA ARG A 75 -21.80 8.93 12.85
C ARG A 75 -21.69 7.40 12.76
N LYS A 76 -22.81 6.69 12.99
CA LYS A 76 -22.94 5.23 12.85
C LYS A 76 -23.89 4.84 11.72
N GLU A 77 -23.74 3.61 11.25
CA GLU A 77 -24.62 2.92 10.29
C GLU A 77 -25.05 1.59 10.94
N VAL A 78 -26.33 1.21 10.82
CA VAL A 78 -26.88 0.01 11.46
C VAL A 78 -27.26 -1.01 10.39
N LEU A 79 -26.74 -2.23 10.47
CA LEU A 79 -26.95 -3.25 9.42
C LEU A 79 -28.44 -3.61 9.24
N GLN A 80 -29.22 -3.65 10.32
CA GLN A 80 -30.66 -3.90 10.28
C GLN A 80 -31.40 -2.89 9.40
N ASP A 81 -30.99 -1.62 9.41
CA ASP A 81 -31.59 -0.57 8.58
C ASP A 81 -31.22 -0.70 7.09
N LEU A 82 -30.24 -1.55 6.75
CA LEU A 82 -29.72 -1.78 5.40
C LEU A 82 -30.20 -3.10 4.77
N VAL A 83 -30.48 -4.14 5.57
CA VAL A 83 -30.86 -5.49 5.10
C VAL A 83 -32.16 -6.04 5.70
N GLY A 84 -32.73 -5.39 6.71
CA GLY A 84 -33.86 -5.94 7.46
C GLY A 84 -33.43 -7.06 8.41
N ASP A 85 -33.75 -8.31 8.08
CA ASP A 85 -33.52 -9.45 8.97
C ASP A 85 -32.05 -9.87 9.09
N ILE A 86 -31.41 -9.46 10.19
CA ILE A 86 -29.99 -9.76 10.46
C ILE A 86 -29.73 -11.14 11.08
N ARG A 87 -30.75 -12.00 11.31
CA ARG A 87 -30.57 -13.29 12.02
C ARG A 87 -29.57 -14.28 11.40
N ASN A 88 -29.23 -14.12 10.12
CA ASN A 88 -28.26 -14.97 9.40
C ASN A 88 -26.87 -14.31 9.21
N TYR A 89 -26.61 -13.18 9.85
CA TYR A 89 -25.39 -12.39 9.72
C TYR A 89 -24.57 -12.41 11.01
N TRP A 90 -23.27 -12.63 10.89
CA TRP A 90 -22.29 -12.37 11.94
C TRP A 90 -21.51 -11.10 11.59
N VAL A 91 -21.51 -10.13 12.51
CA VAL A 91 -20.90 -8.82 12.30
C VAL A 91 -19.75 -8.63 13.29
N THR A 92 -18.57 -8.24 12.80
CA THR A 92 -17.59 -7.51 13.60
C THR A 92 -17.89 -6.04 13.43
N GLU A 93 -18.20 -5.34 14.52
CA GLU A 93 -18.55 -3.92 14.52
C GLU A 93 -17.29 -3.02 14.57
N GLY A 94 -17.49 -1.70 14.55
CA GLY A 94 -16.43 -0.69 14.56
C GLY A 94 -16.09 -0.10 13.19
N PRO A 95 -15.06 0.76 13.10
CA PRO A 95 -14.75 1.54 11.88
C PRO A 95 -14.28 0.67 10.71
N PHE A 96 -13.77 -0.54 10.96
CA PHE A 96 -13.52 -1.56 9.94
C PHE A 96 -14.48 -2.74 10.11
N GLY A 97 -15.77 -2.48 9.92
CA GLY A 97 -16.82 -3.48 10.03
C GLY A 97 -16.62 -4.66 9.07
N ARG A 98 -16.84 -5.89 9.55
CA ARG A 98 -16.76 -7.12 8.75
C ARG A 98 -18.04 -7.92 8.89
N ILE A 99 -18.56 -8.43 7.78
CA ILE A 99 -19.83 -9.16 7.73
C ILE A 99 -19.59 -10.56 7.14
N ARG A 100 -20.11 -11.58 7.83
CA ARG A 100 -20.18 -12.97 7.35
C ARG A 100 -21.65 -13.37 7.29
N THR A 101 -22.10 -13.87 6.15
CA THR A 101 -23.49 -14.30 5.89
C THR A 101 -23.48 -15.55 5.03
N LYS A 102 -24.58 -16.32 5.04
CA LYS A 102 -24.79 -17.48 4.15
C LYS A 102 -25.31 -17.09 2.76
N HIS A 103 -25.72 -15.83 2.57
CA HIS A 103 -26.31 -15.32 1.34
C HIS A 103 -25.47 -14.19 0.73
N LYS A 104 -25.74 -13.83 -0.53
CA LYS A 104 -24.98 -12.81 -1.30
C LYS A 104 -25.85 -11.58 -1.55
N ASP A 105 -25.99 -10.78 -0.51
CA ASP A 105 -26.92 -9.65 -0.50
C ASP A 105 -26.22 -8.36 -0.97
N THR A 106 -26.85 -7.63 -1.91
CA THR A 106 -26.28 -6.39 -2.48
C THR A 106 -27.03 -5.16 -1.97
N CYS A 107 -26.42 -4.44 -1.02
CA CYS A 107 -27.03 -3.30 -0.35
C CYS A 107 -26.65 -1.96 -1.02
N LYS A 108 -27.64 -1.08 -1.24
CA LYS A 108 -27.43 0.33 -1.60
C LYS A 108 -28.55 1.21 -1.03
N LYS A 109 -28.23 2.09 -0.09
CA LYS A 109 -28.94 3.38 0.07
C LYS A 109 -28.18 4.47 -0.72
N PRO A 110 -28.84 5.55 -1.19
CA PRO A 110 -28.15 6.64 -1.90
C PRO A 110 -27.04 7.27 -1.06
N ASP A 111 -27.35 7.61 0.21
CA ASP A 111 -26.50 8.42 1.10
C ASP A 111 -25.74 7.60 2.15
N GLN A 112 -25.51 6.30 1.90
CA GLN A 112 -24.81 5.43 2.84
C GLN A 112 -23.35 5.87 3.07
N LYS A 113 -22.97 6.07 4.33
CA LYS A 113 -21.62 6.50 4.75
C LYS A 113 -20.59 5.37 4.64
N ILE A 114 -21.05 4.11 4.66
CA ILE A 114 -20.21 2.91 4.45
C ILE A 114 -20.27 2.41 3.01
N LYS A 115 -19.15 1.82 2.55
CA LYS A 115 -19.06 1.18 1.23
C LYS A 115 -18.66 -0.30 1.39
N PRO A 116 -19.56 -1.26 1.08
CA PRO A 116 -19.24 -2.68 1.17
C PRO A 116 -18.24 -3.10 0.07
N TYR A 117 -17.33 -4.01 0.42
CA TYR A 117 -16.38 -4.63 -0.52
C TYR A 117 -16.28 -6.13 -0.25
N LEU A 118 -16.24 -6.94 -1.30
CA LEU A 118 -15.63 -8.27 -1.22
C LEU A 118 -14.13 -8.10 -0.95
N LYS A 119 -13.50 -8.94 -0.11
CA LYS A 119 -12.09 -8.74 0.30
C LYS A 119 -11.11 -8.64 -0.87
N ALA A 120 -11.37 -9.35 -1.98
CA ALA A 120 -10.59 -9.25 -3.22
C ALA A 120 -10.61 -7.85 -3.87
N ASN A 121 -11.68 -7.08 -3.67
CA ASN A 121 -11.95 -5.78 -4.29
C ASN A 121 -11.55 -4.59 -3.39
N LEU A 122 -11.05 -4.85 -2.18
CA LEU A 122 -10.48 -3.81 -1.32
C LEU A 122 -9.26 -3.15 -2.00
N PRO A 123 -9.00 -1.85 -1.75
CA PRO A 123 -7.79 -1.17 -2.25
C PRO A 123 -6.53 -1.94 -1.88
N LYS A 124 -5.74 -2.35 -2.89
CA LYS A 124 -4.62 -3.30 -2.70
C LYS A 124 -3.59 -2.82 -1.66
N ARG A 125 -3.40 -1.51 -1.52
CA ARG A 125 -2.57 -0.86 -0.48
C ARG A 125 -2.87 -1.28 0.97
N LEU A 126 -4.05 -1.85 1.24
CA LEU A 126 -4.41 -2.35 2.57
C LEU A 126 -3.85 -3.77 2.84
N HIS A 127 -3.51 -4.53 1.78
CA HIS A 127 -3.14 -5.95 1.81
C HIS A 127 -4.13 -6.90 2.54
N PHE A 128 -5.26 -6.38 3.00
CA PHE A 128 -6.27 -7.01 3.86
C PHE A 128 -7.22 -7.95 3.08
N ALA A 129 -6.65 -8.92 2.36
CA ALA A 129 -7.41 -9.85 1.51
C ALA A 129 -6.84 -11.27 1.54
N ASN A 130 -5.50 -11.42 1.46
CA ASN A 130 -4.82 -12.71 1.45
C ASN A 130 -4.57 -13.23 2.87
N SER A 131 -5.61 -13.23 3.70
CA SER A 131 -5.58 -13.95 4.97
C SER A 131 -6.74 -14.90 5.10
N ARG A 132 -6.43 -15.91 5.88
CA ARG A 132 -7.23 -17.06 6.25
C ARG A 132 -8.21 -16.65 7.39
N ARG A 133 -7.73 -15.90 8.39
CA ARG A 133 -8.55 -15.33 9.49
C ARG A 133 -9.35 -14.07 9.12
N ILE A 134 -9.14 -13.53 7.92
CA ILE A 134 -10.08 -12.63 7.25
C ILE A 134 -11.06 -13.54 6.51
N GLU A 135 -12.34 -13.49 6.88
CA GLU A 135 -13.49 -14.30 6.41
C GLU A 135 -13.23 -15.21 5.19
N ASP A 136 -13.37 -16.52 5.41
CA ASP A 136 -13.06 -17.69 4.53
C ASP A 136 -11.58 -17.84 4.13
N VAL A 137 -10.80 -18.81 4.72
CA VAL A 137 -9.49 -19.50 4.33
C VAL A 137 -8.69 -19.98 5.66
N ASN A 138 -7.71 -20.92 5.74
CA ASN A 138 -7.01 -21.49 7.00
C ASN A 138 -5.42 -21.43 7.19
N VAL A 139 -4.85 -20.97 8.34
CA VAL A 139 -3.41 -20.56 8.58
C VAL A 139 -2.33 -21.68 8.84
N LEU A 140 -1.03 -21.41 8.56
CA LEU A 140 0.17 -21.94 9.28
C LEU A 140 1.40 -20.96 9.21
N ILE A 141 2.43 -21.08 10.07
CA ILE A 141 3.62 -20.18 10.19
C ILE A 141 4.92 -20.95 10.55
N THR A 142 6.06 -20.48 10.02
CA THR A 142 7.44 -20.59 10.56
C THR A 142 8.20 -19.27 10.28
N PRO A 143 9.34 -18.94 10.95
CA PRO A 143 10.00 -17.63 10.81
C PRO A 143 10.67 -17.45 9.43
N ILE A 144 10.15 -16.53 8.62
CA ILE A 144 10.33 -16.43 7.16
C ILE A 144 10.39 -14.94 6.72
N GLU A 145 10.67 -14.70 5.44
CA GLU A 145 10.55 -13.42 4.69
C GLU A 145 9.48 -12.45 5.21
N ASN A 146 9.77 -11.14 5.15
CA ASN A 146 8.87 -10.07 5.59
C ASN A 146 8.57 -9.07 4.45
N ASN A 147 7.47 -8.31 4.59
CA ASN A 147 6.99 -7.38 3.56
C ASN A 147 7.72 -6.01 3.55
N GLY A 148 8.75 -5.81 4.37
CA GLY A 148 9.49 -4.55 4.43
C GLY A 148 10.59 -4.48 3.38
N THR A 149 10.65 -3.35 2.64
CA THR A 149 11.76 -3.09 1.71
C THR A 149 13.05 -2.85 2.49
N HIS A 150 13.90 -3.88 2.59
CA HIS A 150 15.18 -3.79 3.31
C HIS A 150 16.06 -2.68 2.70
N GLY A 151 16.68 -1.86 3.55
CA GLY A 151 17.43 -0.66 3.14
C GLY A 151 16.61 0.64 3.06
N SER A 152 15.28 0.59 3.00
CA SER A 152 14.44 1.81 2.86
C SER A 152 14.61 2.83 3.99
N MET A 153 14.79 2.35 5.22
CA MET A 153 15.00 3.19 6.42
C MET A 153 16.49 3.48 6.72
N ASN A 154 17.41 3.21 5.79
CA ASN A 154 18.84 3.45 5.99
C ASN A 154 19.17 4.91 6.38
N HIS A 155 18.36 5.87 5.93
CA HIS A 155 18.49 7.29 6.25
C HIS A 155 18.26 7.63 7.74
N VAL A 156 17.73 6.70 8.54
CA VAL A 156 17.56 6.83 10.00
C VAL A 156 18.81 6.34 10.75
N LEU A 157 19.65 5.53 10.10
CA LEU A 157 20.87 4.97 10.69
C LEU A 157 22.07 5.89 10.47
N ARG A 158 22.94 6.01 11.48
CA ARG A 158 24.22 6.72 11.33
C ARG A 158 25.19 6.00 10.39
N GLU A 159 25.12 4.67 10.41
CA GLU A 159 25.91 3.76 9.58
C GLU A 159 24.98 2.61 9.14
N PRO A 160 24.57 2.57 7.86
CA PRO A 160 23.70 1.51 7.36
C PRO A 160 24.42 0.17 7.24
N TYR A 161 23.94 -0.85 7.95
CA TYR A 161 24.51 -2.21 7.91
C TYR A 161 24.19 -3.00 6.63
N PHE A 162 23.28 -2.49 5.79
CA PHE A 162 22.83 -3.15 4.55
C PHE A 162 22.73 -2.12 3.43
N ILE A 163 23.36 -2.41 2.29
CA ILE A 163 23.30 -1.58 1.07
C ILE A 163 22.37 -2.28 0.08
N PRO A 164 21.18 -1.71 -0.22
CA PRO A 164 20.26 -2.30 -1.19
C PRO A 164 20.82 -2.19 -2.61
N ALA A 165 20.67 -3.27 -3.38
CA ALA A 165 20.88 -3.30 -4.82
C ALA A 165 19.54 -3.38 -5.56
N HIS A 166 19.49 -2.93 -6.82
CA HIS A 166 18.34 -3.20 -7.69
C HIS A 166 18.27 -4.70 -8.02
N PRO A 167 17.07 -5.31 -8.05
CA PRO A 167 16.92 -6.73 -8.39
C PRO A 167 17.28 -6.98 -9.86
N GLU A 168 17.97 -8.09 -10.11
CA GLU A 168 18.41 -8.48 -11.45
C GLU A 168 17.24 -8.83 -12.37
N GLU A 169 17.38 -8.52 -13.66
CA GLU A 169 16.40 -8.88 -14.68
C GLU A 169 16.48 -10.38 -15.01
N ARG A 170 15.38 -11.12 -14.78
CA ARG A 170 15.32 -12.57 -14.96
C ARG A 170 14.82 -13.01 -16.34
N SER A 171 14.24 -12.10 -17.12
CA SER A 171 13.94 -12.29 -18.55
C SER A 171 14.33 -11.04 -19.34
N GLY A 172 15.24 -11.17 -20.30
CA GLY A 172 15.56 -10.10 -21.24
C GLY A 172 14.49 -9.95 -22.34
N PRO A 173 14.35 -8.77 -22.97
CA PRO A 173 13.43 -8.60 -24.10
C PRO A 173 13.97 -9.32 -25.35
N THR A 174 13.09 -10.03 -26.04
CA THR A 174 13.36 -10.65 -27.35
C THR A 174 13.26 -9.61 -28.47
N SER A 175 13.76 -9.97 -29.65
CA SER A 175 13.52 -9.18 -30.86
C SER A 175 12.09 -9.40 -31.37
N CYS A 176 11.43 -8.33 -31.81
CA CYS A 176 10.23 -8.34 -32.62
C CYS A 176 10.51 -7.57 -33.91
N PRO A 177 11.09 -8.23 -34.94
CA PRO A 177 11.39 -7.58 -36.21
C PRO A 177 10.09 -7.26 -36.96
N LEU A 178 10.07 -6.12 -37.66
CA LEU A 178 9.00 -5.78 -38.60
C LEU A 178 9.13 -6.67 -39.84
N ILE A 179 8.24 -7.65 -39.99
CA ILE A 179 8.25 -8.59 -41.13
C ILE A 179 7.60 -7.96 -42.38
N SER A 180 6.55 -7.16 -42.20
CA SER A 180 5.80 -6.49 -43.26
C SER A 180 5.16 -5.21 -42.73
N LEU A 181 5.06 -4.18 -43.58
CA LEU A 181 4.21 -3.00 -43.33
C LEU A 181 2.74 -3.25 -43.68
N ASN A 182 2.47 -4.19 -44.58
CA ASN A 182 1.12 -4.62 -44.94
C ASN A 182 0.71 -5.77 -44.01
N PRO A 183 -0.34 -5.64 -43.19
CA PRO A 183 -0.80 -6.73 -42.34
C PRO A 183 -1.46 -7.83 -43.19
N THR A 184 -1.34 -9.09 -42.73
CA THR A 184 -1.94 -10.26 -43.41
C THR A 184 -3.45 -10.39 -43.19
N ASP A 185 -3.97 -9.68 -42.19
CA ASP A 185 -5.39 -9.53 -41.87
C ASP A 185 -5.70 -8.03 -41.90
N SER A 186 -6.81 -7.63 -42.52
CA SER A 186 -7.24 -6.22 -42.59
C SER A 186 -7.92 -5.75 -41.29
N LEU A 187 -8.22 -6.66 -40.35
CA LEU A 187 -8.88 -6.40 -39.07
C LEU A 187 -10.26 -5.72 -39.19
N GLY A 188 -10.82 -5.64 -40.40
CA GLY A 188 -12.04 -4.89 -40.70
C GLY A 188 -11.91 -3.36 -40.59
N CYS A 189 -10.69 -2.82 -40.57
CA CYS A 189 -10.44 -1.39 -40.33
C CYS A 189 -10.10 -0.61 -41.61
N THR A 190 -10.43 0.69 -41.60
CA THR A 190 -9.98 1.69 -42.59
C THR A 190 -9.23 2.80 -41.87
N CYS A 191 -8.06 3.22 -42.39
CA CYS A 191 -7.21 4.22 -41.75
C CYS A 191 -6.65 5.22 -42.76
N ASP A 192 -6.65 6.50 -42.38
CA ASP A 192 -5.84 7.53 -43.03
C ASP A 192 -4.36 7.46 -42.56
N ALA A 193 -3.50 8.26 -43.20
CA ALA A 193 -2.05 8.05 -43.26
C ALA A 193 -1.30 7.84 -41.92
N LEU A 194 -0.30 6.94 -41.95
CA LEU A 194 0.60 6.63 -40.84
C LEU A 194 1.77 7.64 -40.74
N PHE A 195 2.13 8.01 -39.50
CA PHE A 195 3.28 8.88 -39.17
C PHE A 195 4.44 8.10 -38.51
N ALA A 196 5.64 8.68 -38.48
CA ALA A 196 6.89 7.97 -38.19
C ALA A 196 7.57 8.38 -36.86
N ALA A 197 8.03 7.38 -36.10
CA ALA A 197 8.37 7.51 -34.68
C ALA A 197 9.75 8.10 -34.33
N LYS A 198 9.79 8.83 -33.20
CA LYS A 198 10.99 9.30 -32.49
C LYS A 198 11.03 8.70 -31.07
N LYS A 199 12.22 8.62 -30.45
CA LYS A 199 12.42 8.00 -29.13
C LYS A 199 12.55 9.05 -28.02
N LYS A 200 11.63 9.07 -27.05
CA LYS A 200 11.70 9.92 -25.84
C LYS A 200 11.40 9.22 -24.51
N HIS A 201 10.64 8.11 -24.51
CA HIS A 201 9.86 7.69 -23.34
C HIS A 201 10.54 6.74 -22.33
N PHE A 202 11.85 6.89 -22.12
CA PHE A 202 12.61 6.17 -21.08
C PHE A 202 13.54 7.11 -20.27
N PRO A 203 13.03 8.15 -19.57
CA PRO A 203 13.85 9.01 -18.72
C PRO A 203 14.54 8.20 -17.61
N GLU A 204 13.77 7.41 -16.86
CA GLU A 204 14.25 6.53 -15.78
C GLU A 204 14.66 5.13 -16.28
N GLY A 205 15.00 5.02 -17.57
CA GLY A 205 15.18 3.73 -18.25
C GLY A 205 13.87 2.98 -18.50
N ARG A 206 13.95 1.65 -18.67
CA ARG A 206 12.77 0.77 -18.86
C ARG A 206 12.54 -0.13 -17.64
N PRO A 207 11.29 -0.49 -17.32
CA PRO A 207 11.00 -1.56 -16.37
C PRO A 207 11.74 -2.87 -16.73
N ARG A 208 12.17 -3.59 -15.69
CA ARG A 208 12.87 -4.88 -15.79
C ARG A 208 11.91 -6.03 -15.49
N MET A 209 12.03 -7.14 -16.21
CA MET A 209 11.21 -8.33 -15.95
C MET A 209 11.84 -9.21 -14.86
N LEU A 210 11.29 -9.14 -13.65
CA LEU A 210 11.75 -9.91 -12.50
C LEU A 210 11.17 -11.34 -12.43
N GLN A 211 10.26 -11.70 -13.35
CA GLN A 211 9.78 -13.07 -13.49
C GLN A 211 10.70 -13.84 -14.47
N PRO A 212 11.07 -15.10 -14.17
CA PRO A 212 11.76 -15.94 -15.13
C PRO A 212 10.82 -16.39 -16.25
N ASP A 213 11.41 -16.89 -17.34
CA ASP A 213 10.74 -17.58 -18.44
C ASP A 213 9.62 -16.77 -19.13
N LYS A 214 9.78 -15.44 -19.22
CA LYS A 214 8.80 -14.54 -19.86
C LYS A 214 9.29 -14.04 -21.22
N SER A 215 8.65 -14.52 -22.29
CA SER A 215 8.85 -14.02 -23.64
C SER A 215 8.07 -12.72 -23.87
N TYR A 216 8.81 -11.63 -24.06
CA TYR A 216 8.28 -10.30 -24.38
C TYR A 216 9.28 -9.51 -25.22
N CYS A 217 8.80 -8.56 -26.00
CA CYS A 217 9.65 -7.65 -26.77
C CYS A 217 9.27 -6.18 -26.51
N VAL A 218 10.19 -5.26 -26.82
CA VAL A 218 9.97 -3.81 -26.69
C VAL A 218 9.65 -3.22 -28.07
N LEU A 219 8.45 -2.68 -28.21
CA LEU A 219 7.95 -2.03 -29.41
C LEU A 219 7.97 -0.51 -29.18
N PRO A 220 8.78 0.28 -29.92
CA PRO A 220 8.79 1.74 -29.82
C PRO A 220 7.81 2.40 -30.81
N GLN A 221 7.10 3.43 -30.36
CA GLN A 221 6.22 4.29 -31.15
C GLN A 221 6.61 5.77 -30.93
N GLU A 222 5.92 6.72 -31.57
CA GLU A 222 6.29 8.15 -31.49
C GLU A 222 5.94 8.78 -30.13
N GLY A 223 4.74 8.49 -29.62
CA GLY A 223 4.24 9.04 -28.35
C GLY A 223 4.32 8.09 -27.15
N PHE A 224 4.76 6.84 -27.35
CA PHE A 224 4.91 5.84 -26.30
C PHE A 224 5.91 4.74 -26.68
N ILE A 225 6.28 3.90 -25.71
CA ILE A 225 7.03 2.65 -25.91
C ILE A 225 6.36 1.56 -25.07
N THR A 226 6.08 0.40 -25.67
CA THR A 226 5.35 -0.71 -25.04
C THR A 226 6.22 -1.96 -24.93
N ALA A 227 6.16 -2.66 -23.80
CA ALA A 227 6.57 -4.06 -23.73
C ALA A 227 5.37 -4.96 -24.03
N TYR A 228 5.46 -5.82 -25.05
CA TYR A 228 4.37 -6.70 -25.47
C TYR A 228 4.71 -8.16 -25.16
N SER A 229 3.82 -8.88 -24.48
CA SER A 229 4.01 -10.30 -24.16
C SER A 229 3.62 -11.18 -25.33
N LEU A 230 4.55 -12.03 -25.78
CA LEU A 230 4.29 -13.01 -26.84
C LEU A 230 3.44 -14.21 -26.35
N THR A 231 3.31 -14.38 -25.03
CA THR A 231 2.49 -15.46 -24.42
C THR A 231 1.09 -14.98 -24.06
N ALA A 232 0.94 -13.76 -23.54
CA ALA A 232 -0.36 -13.21 -23.13
C ALA A 232 -1.04 -12.38 -24.23
N LEU A 233 -0.37 -12.15 -25.37
CA LEU A 233 -0.83 -11.36 -26.51
C LEU A 233 -1.33 -9.95 -26.15
N MET A 234 -0.72 -9.35 -25.11
CA MET A 234 -1.09 -8.04 -24.59
C MET A 234 0.13 -7.24 -24.09
N PRO A 235 0.03 -5.90 -24.00
CA PRO A 235 1.00 -5.07 -23.28
C PRO A 235 1.19 -5.52 -21.83
N LEU A 236 2.45 -5.62 -21.41
CA LEU A 236 2.87 -5.78 -20.01
C LEU A 236 2.96 -4.41 -19.31
N TRP A 237 3.40 -3.40 -20.06
CA TRP A 237 3.42 -1.99 -19.69
C TRP A 237 3.59 -1.13 -20.93
N SER A 238 3.15 0.14 -20.85
CA SER A 238 3.44 1.20 -21.81
C SER A 238 3.99 2.41 -21.05
N SER A 239 5.06 3.01 -21.58
CA SER A 239 5.68 4.23 -21.05
C SER A 239 5.52 5.36 -22.06
N PHE A 240 5.14 6.54 -21.60
CA PHE A 240 4.98 7.74 -22.41
C PHE A 240 5.37 8.99 -21.62
N THR A 241 5.42 10.15 -22.27
CA THR A 241 5.82 11.42 -21.65
C THR A 241 4.96 12.52 -22.24
N ILE A 242 4.03 13.03 -21.44
CA ILE A 242 3.25 14.23 -21.79
C ILE A 242 4.08 15.44 -21.36
N ASP A 243 4.56 16.21 -22.33
CA ASP A 243 5.14 17.51 -22.05
C ASP A 243 4.05 18.46 -21.52
N LYS A 244 4.43 19.37 -20.61
CA LYS A 244 3.51 20.45 -20.21
C LYS A 244 3.10 21.22 -21.47
N PRO A 245 1.79 21.37 -21.77
CA PRO A 245 1.36 22.11 -22.94
C PRO A 245 1.88 23.55 -22.84
N VAL A 246 2.51 24.03 -23.92
CA VAL A 246 2.79 25.45 -24.08
C VAL A 246 1.46 26.18 -24.02
N SER A 247 1.39 27.25 -23.22
CA SER A 247 0.16 28.03 -23.09
C SER A 247 -0.20 28.63 -24.44
N VAL A 248 -1.22 28.07 -25.09
CA VAL A 248 -1.91 28.75 -26.18
C VAL A 248 -2.42 30.06 -25.59
N SER A 249 -1.89 31.18 -26.07
CA SER A 249 -2.44 32.49 -25.78
C SER A 249 -3.88 32.51 -26.27
N MET A 250 -4.83 32.56 -25.35
CA MET A 250 -6.22 32.86 -25.69
C MET A 250 -6.28 34.32 -26.16
N GLU A 251 -5.94 34.55 -27.43
CA GLU A 251 -6.41 35.72 -28.14
C GLU A 251 -7.93 35.68 -28.06
N ARG A 252 -8.49 36.57 -27.25
CA ARG A 252 -9.92 36.82 -27.25
C ARG A 252 -10.22 37.53 -28.55
N GLU A 253 -10.75 36.80 -29.52
CA GLU A 253 -11.47 37.43 -30.62
C GLU A 253 -12.59 38.27 -30.00
N ASN A 254 -12.39 39.60 -29.99
CA ASN A 254 -13.40 40.55 -29.60
C ASN A 254 -14.45 40.60 -30.71
N ILE A 255 -15.39 39.65 -30.67
CA ILE A 255 -16.64 39.73 -31.42
C ILE A 255 -17.42 40.92 -30.83
N PHE A 256 -17.49 41.99 -31.63
CA PHE A 256 -18.35 43.16 -31.40
C PHE A 256 -19.80 42.88 -31.82
#